data_AF-A0A2A4IXB5-F1
#
_entry.id   AF-A0A2A4IXB5-F1
#
_cell.length_a   1.000
_cell.length_b   1.000
_cell.length_c   1.000
_cell.angle_alpha   90.00
_cell.angle_beta   90.00
_cell.angle_gamma   90.00
#
_symmetry.space_group_name_H-M   'P 1'
#
loop_
_entity.id
_entity.type
_entity.pdbx_description
1 polymer ?
#
loop_
_entity_poly.entity_id
_entity_poly.type
_entity_poly.pdbx_seq_one_letter_code
_entity_poly.pdbx_strand_id
1 'polypeptide(L)'
;MDDEDKLPLKRVEFSLNKFNEVAIPHHLDLLRQHKANIIKYSAAGEWARARAEQTHARRVAAQLRGLLAELDALRRRVRDADLARFDAQTQRSRDTTLRAIVDYLGLIEASCRALVSSSPRRRLPGSSPVSIDRASEAQVAASATSTESVGVVAHALEDDALAPHIQLVVQHDVSMTCHAGRRATAGRL
;
A
#
# COMPACT_ATOMS: atom_id res chain seq x y z
N MET A 1 -16.44 -4.67 -40.13
CA MET A 1 -16.00 -3.37 -40.67
C MET A 1 -16.00 -2.47 -39.45
N ASP A 2 -14.91 -2.47 -38.68
CA ASP A 2 -14.92 -1.91 -37.31
C ASP A 2 -13.60 -1.21 -36.96
N ASP A 3 -12.97 -0.57 -37.95
CA ASP A 3 -11.75 0.22 -37.77
C ASP A 3 -11.97 1.73 -38.00
N GLU A 4 -13.19 2.17 -38.34
CA GLU A 4 -13.48 3.59 -38.59
C GLU A 4 -13.31 4.46 -37.32
N ASP A 5 -13.61 3.90 -36.14
CA ASP A 5 -13.45 4.60 -34.85
C ASP A 5 -12.09 4.36 -34.17
N LYS A 6 -11.22 3.53 -34.75
CA LYS A 6 -9.92 3.18 -34.17
C LYS A 6 -8.81 4.14 -34.60
N LEU A 7 -7.97 4.49 -33.64
CA LEU A 7 -6.87 5.41 -33.80
C LEU A 7 -5.65 4.72 -34.43
N PRO A 8 -4.95 5.39 -35.37
CA PRO A 8 -3.65 4.93 -35.83
C PRO A 8 -2.60 5.07 -34.71
N LEU A 9 -1.58 4.23 -34.72
CA LEU A 9 -0.54 4.22 -33.68
C LEU A 9 0.10 5.61 -33.45
N LYS A 10 0.35 6.35 -34.54
CA LYS A 10 0.94 7.70 -34.49
C LYS A 10 0.20 8.67 -33.58
N ARG A 11 -1.12 8.52 -33.41
CA ARG A 11 -1.93 9.40 -32.56
C ARG A 11 -1.78 9.08 -31.08
N VAL A 12 -1.40 7.84 -30.74
CA VAL A 12 -1.21 7.38 -29.35
C VAL A 12 0.27 7.32 -28.94
N GLU A 13 1.21 7.55 -29.87
CA GLU A 13 2.67 7.54 -29.63
C GLU A 13 3.09 8.46 -28.47
N PHE A 14 2.52 9.68 -28.39
CA PHE A 14 2.84 10.59 -27.30
C PHE A 14 2.42 10.04 -25.93
N SER A 15 1.22 9.44 -25.85
CA SER A 15 0.75 8.78 -24.63
C SER A 15 1.63 7.59 -24.27
N LEU A 16 2.03 6.78 -25.26
CA LEU A 16 2.93 5.64 -25.05
C LEU A 16 4.29 6.06 -24.49
N ASN A 17 4.90 7.10 -25.06
CA ASN A 17 6.17 7.63 -24.57
C ASN A 17 6.03 8.12 -23.12
N LYS A 18 4.94 8.82 -22.80
CA LYS A 18 4.67 9.25 -21.41
C LYS A 18 4.60 8.06 -20.43
N PHE A 19 3.92 6.97 -20.80
CA PHE A 19 3.87 5.78 -19.95
C PHE A 19 5.25 5.14 -19.79
N ASN A 20 5.95 4.92 -20.90
CA ASN A 20 7.20 4.16 -20.94
C ASN A 20 8.39 4.90 -20.35
N GLU A 21 8.47 6.22 -20.55
CA GLU A 21 9.65 7.01 -20.19
C GLU A 21 9.50 7.72 -18.85
N VAL A 22 8.26 8.02 -18.43
CA VAL A 22 8.02 8.88 -17.25
C VAL A 22 7.20 8.16 -16.18
N ALA A 23 5.95 7.81 -16.48
CA ALA A 23 5.01 7.40 -15.43
C ALA A 23 5.37 6.04 -14.81
N ILE A 24 5.60 5.01 -15.63
CA ILE A 24 5.92 3.67 -15.15
C ILE A 24 7.29 3.64 -14.45
N PRO A 25 8.38 4.18 -15.04
CA PRO A 25 9.68 4.23 -14.36
C PRO A 25 9.63 4.91 -12.99
N HIS A 26 8.95 6.06 -12.90
CA HIS A 26 8.82 6.79 -11.64
C HIS A 26 8.16 5.96 -10.54
N HIS A 27 7.03 5.32 -10.82
CA HIS A 27 6.34 4.50 -9.83
C HIS A 27 7.06 3.19 -9.52
N LEU A 28 7.81 2.63 -10.46
CA LEU A 28 8.69 1.49 -10.21
C LEU A 28 9.79 1.84 -9.21
N ASP A 29 10.41 3.02 -9.36
CA ASP A 29 11.44 3.49 -8.44
C ASP A 29 10.90 3.71 -7.03
N LEU A 30 9.73 4.36 -6.92
CA LEU A 30 9.05 4.53 -5.62
C LEU A 30 8.74 3.18 -4.97
N LEU A 31 8.18 2.22 -5.71
CA LEU A 31 7.86 0.91 -5.16
C LEU A 31 9.12 0.17 -4.68
N ARG A 32 10.21 0.25 -5.43
CA ARG A 32 11.52 -0.30 -5.06
C ARG A 32 12.05 0.33 -3.77
N GLN A 33 11.96 1.65 -3.64
CA GLN A 33 12.38 2.38 -2.44
C GLN A 33 11.56 1.98 -1.21
N HIS A 34 10.22 1.98 -1.30
CA HIS A 34 9.38 1.55 -0.20
C HIS A 34 9.65 0.10 0.20
N LYS A 35 9.89 -0.80 -0.78
CA LYS A 35 10.26 -2.20 -0.50
C LYS A 35 11.56 -2.29 0.31
N ALA A 36 12.59 -1.54 -0.07
CA ALA A 36 13.85 -1.50 0.66
C ALA A 36 13.66 -0.95 2.09
N ASN A 37 12.85 0.09 2.25
CA ASN A 37 12.55 0.68 3.56
C ASN A 37 11.75 -0.27 4.46
N ILE A 38 10.78 -1.02 3.92
CA ILE A 38 10.04 -2.04 4.68
C ILE A 38 11.01 -3.07 5.25
N ILE A 39 11.93 -3.60 4.44
CA ILE A 39 12.93 -4.58 4.89
C ILE A 39 13.82 -3.98 5.98
N LYS A 40 14.33 -2.77 5.73
CA LYS A 40 15.19 -2.03 6.67
C LYS A 40 14.51 -1.81 8.03
N TYR A 41 13.31 -1.24 8.05
CA TYR A 41 12.59 -0.93 9.29
C TYR A 41 12.11 -2.19 10.01
N SER A 42 11.73 -3.25 9.27
CA SER A 42 11.35 -4.53 9.88
C SER A 42 12.54 -5.19 10.58
N ALA A 43 13.72 -5.17 9.96
CA ALA A 43 14.94 -5.72 10.56
C ALA A 43 15.39 -4.93 11.81
N ALA A 44 15.13 -3.63 11.84
CA ALA A 44 15.42 -2.76 12.98
C ALA A 44 14.37 -2.82 14.11
N GLY A 45 13.28 -3.57 13.94
CA GLY A 45 12.16 -3.61 14.90
C GLY A 45 11.29 -2.34 14.92
N GLU A 46 11.45 -1.44 13.94
CA GLU A 46 10.70 -0.19 13.81
C GLU A 46 9.33 -0.42 13.14
N TRP A 47 8.48 -1.23 13.78
CA TRP A 47 7.23 -1.73 13.19
C TRP A 47 6.25 -0.64 12.76
N ALA A 48 6.22 0.51 13.45
CA ALA A 48 5.37 1.64 13.06
C ALA A 48 5.78 2.22 11.71
N ARG A 49 7.09 2.42 11.49
CA ARG A 49 7.62 2.91 10.20
C ARG A 49 7.45 1.88 9.09
N ALA A 50 7.70 0.60 9.39
CA ALA A 50 7.47 -0.48 8.44
C ALA A 50 6.01 -0.52 7.96
N ARG A 51 5.02 -0.34 8.85
CA ARG A 51 3.59 -0.29 8.49
C ARG A 51 3.23 0.95 7.67
N ALA A 52 3.80 2.11 7.99
CA ALA A 52 3.62 3.31 7.17
C ALA A 52 4.12 3.06 5.74
N GLU A 53 5.30 2.46 5.60
CA GLU A 53 5.86 2.14 4.28
C GLU A 53 5.08 1.07 3.53
N GLN A 54 4.51 0.08 4.22
CA GLN A 54 3.59 -0.87 3.59
C GLN A 54 2.36 -0.16 3.01
N THR A 55 1.84 0.86 3.69
CA THR A 55 0.69 1.65 3.21
C THR A 55 1.06 2.46 1.97
N HIS A 56 2.24 3.09 1.97
CA HIS A 56 2.74 3.82 0.80
C HIS A 56 3.00 2.88 -0.39
N ALA A 57 3.70 1.76 -0.16
CA ALA A 57 3.94 0.75 -1.18
C ALA A 57 2.64 0.19 -1.78
N ARG A 58 1.62 -0.08 -0.94
CA ARG A 58 0.30 -0.52 -1.41
C ARG A 58 -0.33 0.50 -2.34
N ARG A 59 -0.24 1.79 -2.02
CA ARG A 59 -0.76 2.87 -2.86
C ARG A 59 -0.02 2.93 -4.20
N VAL A 60 1.30 2.86 -4.20
CA VAL A 60 2.11 2.86 -5.43
C VAL A 60 1.81 1.63 -6.29
N ALA A 61 1.68 0.44 -5.69
CA ALA A 61 1.29 -0.77 -6.41
C ALA A 61 -0.11 -0.65 -7.04
N ALA A 62 -1.05 0.07 -6.39
CA ALA A 62 -2.36 0.37 -6.98
C ALA A 62 -2.25 1.34 -8.17
N GLN A 63 -1.40 2.38 -8.08
CA GLN A 63 -1.13 3.30 -9.19
C GLN A 63 -0.56 2.56 -10.40
N LEU A 64 0.42 1.67 -10.20
CA LEU A 64 0.99 0.85 -11.27
C LEU A 64 -0.07 -0.05 -11.95
N ARG A 65 -1.00 -0.64 -11.19
CA ARG A 65 -2.14 -1.39 -11.76
C ARG A 65 -3.06 -0.49 -12.58
N GLY A 66 -3.30 0.75 -12.13
CA GLY A 66 -4.05 1.75 -12.88
C GLY A 66 -3.41 2.05 -14.23
N LEU A 67 -2.08 2.27 -14.26
CA LEU A 67 -1.35 2.50 -15.52
C LEU A 67 -1.44 1.31 -16.48
N LEU A 68 -1.40 0.08 -15.98
CA LEU A 68 -1.62 -1.11 -16.82
C LEU A 68 -3.03 -1.14 -17.41
N ALA A 69 -4.05 -0.82 -16.61
CA ALA A 69 -5.43 -0.75 -17.09
C ALA A 69 -5.62 0.37 -18.12
N GLU A 70 -4.95 1.51 -17.95
CA GLU A 70 -4.94 2.60 -18.93
C GLU A 70 -4.26 2.18 -20.24
N LEU A 71 -3.14 1.45 -20.18
CA LEU A 71 -2.50 0.86 -21.36
C LEU A 71 -3.43 -0.12 -22.08
N ASP A 72 -4.16 -0.96 -21.35
CA ASP A 72 -5.13 -1.89 -21.93
C ASP A 72 -6.34 -1.16 -22.54
N ALA A 73 -6.78 -0.06 -21.94
CA ALA A 73 -7.81 0.81 -22.51
C ALA A 73 -7.31 1.51 -23.79
N LEU A 74 -6.05 1.96 -23.80
CA LEU A 74 -5.43 2.57 -24.97
C LEU A 74 -5.29 1.55 -26.11
N ARG A 75 -4.86 0.31 -25.80
CA ARG A 75 -4.74 -0.79 -26.75
C ARG A 75 -6.05 -1.06 -27.49
N ARG A 76 -7.19 -1.06 -26.78
CA ARG A 76 -8.53 -1.27 -27.39
C ARG A 76 -8.93 -0.20 -28.41
N ARG A 77 -8.29 0.97 -28.38
CA ARG A 77 -8.57 2.08 -29.29
C ARG A 77 -7.63 2.11 -30.50
N VAL A 78 -6.62 1.24 -30.55
CA VAL A 78 -5.65 1.18 -31.66
C VAL A 78 -6.15 0.23 -32.74
N ARG A 79 -5.91 0.58 -34.01
CA ARG A 79 -6.25 -0.26 -35.17
C ARG A 79 -5.61 -1.64 -35.07
N ASP A 80 -6.29 -2.66 -35.57
CA ASP A 80 -5.82 -4.04 -35.45
C ASP A 80 -4.46 -4.26 -36.14
N ALA A 81 -4.24 -3.58 -37.26
CA ALA A 81 -2.97 -3.59 -38.00
C ALA A 81 -1.77 -3.06 -37.18
N ASP A 82 -2.03 -2.16 -36.22
CA ASP A 82 -1.01 -1.51 -35.40
C ASP A 82 -0.80 -2.20 -34.03
N LEU A 83 -1.68 -3.15 -33.65
CA LEU A 83 -1.64 -3.78 -32.32
C LEU A 83 -0.34 -4.50 -32.02
N ALA A 84 0.21 -5.23 -33.01
CA ALA A 84 1.47 -5.95 -32.82
C ALA A 84 2.63 -4.99 -32.47
N ARG A 85 2.66 -3.81 -33.09
CA ARG A 85 3.67 -2.78 -32.83
C ARG A 85 3.43 -2.10 -31.48
N PHE A 86 2.17 -1.83 -31.13
CA PHE A 86 1.79 -1.32 -29.82
C PHE A 86 2.23 -2.28 -28.69
N ASP A 87 1.95 -3.56 -28.85
CA ASP A 87 2.28 -4.59 -27.87
C ASP A 87 3.80 -4.69 -27.69
N ALA A 88 4.56 -4.73 -28.79
CA ALA A 88 6.03 -4.70 -28.74
C ALA A 88 6.58 -3.46 -28.01
N GLN A 89 5.98 -2.28 -28.20
CA GLN A 89 6.44 -1.03 -27.57
C GLN A 89 6.11 -0.97 -26.07
N THR A 90 5.08 -1.68 -25.62
CA THR A 90 4.62 -1.65 -24.20
C THR A 90 5.06 -2.86 -23.40
N GLN A 91 5.47 -3.95 -24.06
CA GLN A 91 5.78 -5.22 -23.42
C GLN A 91 6.76 -5.08 -22.25
N ARG A 92 7.90 -4.41 -22.45
CA ARG A 92 8.90 -4.22 -21.39
C ARG A 92 8.32 -3.52 -20.16
N SER A 93 7.53 -2.47 -20.36
CA SER A 93 6.92 -1.70 -19.27
C SER A 93 5.89 -2.54 -18.53
N ARG A 94 5.07 -3.33 -19.24
CA ARG A 94 4.09 -4.26 -18.65
C ARG A 94 4.78 -5.32 -17.81
N ASP A 95 5.76 -6.01 -18.39
CA ASP A 95 6.48 -7.10 -17.73
C ASP A 95 7.21 -6.62 -16.48
N THR A 96 7.91 -5.48 -16.58
CA THR A 96 8.64 -4.90 -15.45
C THR A 96 7.67 -4.48 -14.33
N THR A 97 6.53 -3.89 -14.70
CA THR A 97 5.49 -3.48 -13.74
C THR A 97 4.89 -4.68 -13.01
N LEU A 98 4.46 -5.70 -13.75
CA LEU A 98 3.88 -6.91 -13.18
C LEU A 98 4.88 -7.61 -12.25
N ARG A 99 6.13 -7.75 -12.70
CA ARG A 99 7.20 -8.32 -11.88
C ARG A 99 7.40 -7.54 -10.59
N ALA A 100 7.50 -6.21 -10.65
CA ALA A 100 7.69 -5.39 -9.46
C ALA A 100 6.53 -5.50 -8.46
N ILE A 101 5.29 -5.58 -8.95
CA ILE A 101 4.10 -5.79 -8.11
C ILE A 101 4.15 -7.18 -7.45
N VAL A 102 4.44 -8.23 -8.22
CA VAL A 102 4.56 -9.60 -7.69
C VAL A 102 5.69 -9.68 -6.65
N ASP A 103 6.84 -9.08 -6.94
CA ASP A 103 8.00 -9.02 -6.05
C ASP A 103 7.70 -8.28 -4.74
N TYR A 104 6.81 -7.28 -4.76
CA TYR A 104 6.32 -6.60 -3.56
C TYR A 104 5.32 -7.49 -2.79
N LEU A 105 4.34 -8.10 -3.47
CA LEU A 105 3.37 -8.97 -2.83
C LEU A 105 4.04 -10.18 -2.15
N GLY A 106 5.06 -10.77 -2.79
CA GLY A 106 5.84 -11.85 -2.21
C GLY A 106 6.57 -11.45 -0.92
N LEU A 107 7.03 -10.20 -0.81
CA LEU A 107 7.60 -9.67 0.44
C LEU A 107 6.55 -9.64 1.56
N ILE A 108 5.33 -9.16 1.24
CA ILE A 108 4.24 -9.09 2.21
C ILE A 108 3.82 -10.50 2.65
N GLU A 109 3.67 -11.43 1.70
CA GLU A 109 3.32 -12.82 2.00
C GLU A 109 4.36 -13.48 2.92
N ALA A 110 5.65 -13.33 2.61
CA ALA A 110 6.73 -13.86 3.43
C ALA A 110 6.70 -13.27 4.86
N SER A 111 6.44 -11.97 4.98
CA SER A 111 6.32 -11.29 6.28
C SER A 111 5.14 -11.83 7.09
N CYS A 112 3.96 -11.99 6.48
CA CYS A 112 2.79 -12.57 7.14
C CYS A 112 3.03 -14.02 7.58
N ARG A 113 3.65 -14.83 6.72
CA ARG A 113 4.01 -16.22 7.03
C ARG A 113 4.94 -16.30 8.24
N ALA A 114 5.96 -15.44 8.28
CA ALA A 114 6.88 -15.36 9.42
C ALA A 114 6.13 -15.06 10.72
N LEU A 115 5.22 -14.06 10.72
CA LEU A 115 4.41 -13.70 11.89
C LEU A 115 3.51 -14.85 12.38
N VAL A 116 2.89 -15.59 11.47
CA VAL A 116 2.04 -16.75 11.83
C VAL A 116 2.89 -17.89 12.40
N SER A 117 4.04 -18.17 11.78
CA SER A 117 4.93 -19.26 12.22
C SER A 117 5.62 -19.01 13.57
N SER A 118 5.85 -17.73 13.90
CA SER A 118 6.48 -17.31 15.15
C SER A 118 5.48 -17.08 16.28
N SER A 119 4.17 -17.12 15.99
CA SER A 119 3.14 -17.05 17.03
C SER A 119 3.20 -18.31 17.88
N PRO A 120 3.53 -18.23 19.19
CA PRO A 120 3.46 -19.39 20.05
C PRO A 120 2.01 -19.85 20.02
N ARG A 121 1.76 -21.11 19.65
CA ARG A 121 0.45 -21.74 19.91
C ARG A 121 0.15 -21.48 21.37
N ARG A 122 -0.77 -20.54 21.63
CA ARG A 122 -1.32 -20.29 22.97
C ARG A 122 -1.91 -21.64 23.33
N ARG A 123 -1.20 -22.42 24.17
CA ARG A 123 -1.72 -23.68 24.70
C ARG A 123 -2.99 -23.25 25.42
N LEU A 124 -4.14 -23.52 24.80
CA LEU A 124 -5.42 -23.47 25.48
C LEU A 124 -5.21 -24.29 26.76
N PRO A 125 -5.44 -23.72 27.95
CA PRO A 125 -5.53 -24.52 29.15
C PRO A 125 -6.58 -25.59 28.85
N GLY A 126 -6.20 -26.86 28.95
CA GLY A 126 -7.09 -27.97 28.64
C GLY A 126 -8.41 -27.74 29.38
N SER A 127 -9.53 -27.91 28.68
CA SER A 127 -10.79 -28.10 29.36
C SER A 127 -10.66 -29.41 30.12
N SER A 128 -10.23 -29.33 31.38
CA SER A 128 -10.56 -30.37 32.34
C SER A 128 -12.09 -30.49 32.31
N PRO A 129 -12.66 -31.68 32.09
CA PRO A 129 -14.09 -31.86 32.21
C PRO A 129 -14.45 -31.51 33.65
N VAL A 130 -15.37 -30.56 33.81
CA VAL A 130 -15.99 -30.23 35.10
C VAL A 130 -16.72 -31.49 35.56
N SER A 131 -16.20 -32.14 36.59
CA SER A 131 -16.97 -33.14 37.34
C SER A 131 -18.13 -32.41 38.01
N ILE A 132 -19.33 -32.59 37.47
CA ILE A 132 -20.57 -32.15 38.10
C ILE A 132 -20.82 -33.13 39.25
N ASP A 133 -20.40 -32.79 40.46
CA ASP A 133 -20.94 -33.42 41.66
C ASP A 133 -22.36 -32.89 41.90
N ARG A 134 -23.33 -33.78 41.67
CA ARG A 134 -24.75 -33.56 41.84
C ARG A 134 -25.15 -33.89 43.29
N ALA A 135 -25.41 -32.85 44.06
CA ALA A 135 -26.26 -32.84 45.26
C ALA A 135 -26.61 -31.35 45.53
N SER A 136 -27.75 -30.88 46.00
CA SER A 136 -29.06 -31.42 46.38
C SER A 136 -29.85 -30.17 46.85
N GLU A 137 -30.97 -29.86 46.18
CA GLU A 137 -32.16 -29.10 46.64
C GLU A 137 -32.02 -27.85 47.53
N ALA A 138 -32.53 -26.71 47.03
CA ALA A 138 -33.51 -25.87 47.74
C ALA A 138 -34.21 -24.90 46.78
N GLN A 139 -35.53 -25.03 46.66
CA GLN A 139 -36.44 -24.08 46.02
C GLN A 139 -36.61 -22.84 46.89
N VAL A 140 -36.61 -21.62 46.33
CA VAL A 140 -37.59 -20.56 46.68
C VAL A 140 -37.77 -19.63 45.48
N ALA A 141 -39.04 -19.40 45.13
CA ALA A 141 -39.51 -18.46 44.13
C ALA A 141 -39.44 -17.00 44.62
N ALA A 142 -39.13 -16.05 43.73
CA ALA A 142 -39.75 -14.72 43.75
C ALA A 142 -39.44 -13.97 42.45
N SER A 143 -40.53 -13.53 41.83
CA SER A 143 -40.59 -12.55 40.74
C SER A 143 -40.07 -11.19 41.18
N ALA A 144 -39.37 -10.48 40.30
CA ALA A 144 -39.48 -9.02 40.20
C ALA A 144 -39.02 -8.54 38.82
N THR A 145 -39.94 -7.84 38.18
CA THR A 145 -39.80 -7.00 37.00
C THR A 145 -38.81 -5.87 37.25
N SER A 146 -37.97 -5.52 36.27
CA SER A 146 -37.48 -4.14 36.16
C SER A 146 -37.13 -3.80 34.72
N THR A 147 -37.56 -2.61 34.36
CA THR A 147 -37.69 -1.97 33.06
C THR A 147 -36.39 -1.33 32.56
N GLU A 148 -36.44 -0.95 31.28
CA GLU A 148 -35.81 0.21 30.63
C GLU A 148 -34.27 0.25 30.48
N SER A 149 -33.73 0.16 29.27
CA SER A 149 -33.58 1.22 28.24
C SER A 149 -32.19 1.85 28.32
N VAL A 150 -31.42 1.82 27.22
CA VAL A 150 -30.78 2.98 26.52
C VAL A 150 -30.06 2.41 25.29
N GLY A 151 -30.27 3.07 24.15
CA GLY A 151 -30.12 2.51 22.80
C GLY A 151 -28.71 2.37 22.23
N VAL A 152 -28.63 1.53 21.21
CA VAL A 152 -27.48 1.42 20.31
C VAL A 152 -27.78 2.30 19.09
N VAL A 153 -27.06 3.42 19.01
CA VAL A 153 -27.06 4.31 17.86
C VAL A 153 -26.53 3.54 16.65
N ALA A 154 -27.38 3.36 15.64
CA ALA A 154 -26.98 2.96 14.31
C ALA A 154 -26.16 4.12 13.71
N HIS A 155 -24.85 3.92 13.53
CA HIS A 155 -24.06 4.81 12.69
C HIS A 155 -24.41 4.50 11.23
N ALA A 156 -25.24 5.36 10.66
CA ALA A 156 -25.47 5.43 9.23
C ALA A 156 -24.13 5.64 8.52
N LEU A 157 -23.92 4.84 7.47
CA LEU A 157 -22.88 5.05 6.49
C LEU A 157 -23.31 6.26 5.64
N GLU A 158 -22.76 7.42 5.96
CA GLU A 158 -22.80 8.56 5.06
C GLU A 158 -21.61 8.51 4.11
N ASP A 159 -21.96 8.69 2.83
CA ASP A 159 -21.13 8.95 1.68
C ASP A 159 -20.03 9.99 1.98
N ASP A 160 -18.77 9.68 1.66
CA ASP A 160 -17.77 10.73 1.44
C ASP A 160 -16.87 10.35 0.26
N ALA A 161 -17.39 10.66 -0.92
CA ALA A 161 -16.60 10.88 -2.11
C ALA A 161 -15.77 12.15 -1.95
N LEU A 162 -14.50 12.03 -1.55
CA LEU A 162 -13.51 13.06 -1.85
C LEU A 162 -12.09 12.48 -1.90
N ALA A 163 -11.54 12.42 -3.11
CA ALA A 163 -10.14 12.12 -3.35
C ALA A 163 -9.27 13.23 -2.73
N PRO A 164 -8.25 12.93 -1.90
CA PRO A 164 -7.30 13.95 -1.50
C PRO A 164 -6.24 14.12 -2.60
N HIS A 165 -6.30 15.26 -3.28
CA HIS A 165 -5.19 15.83 -4.02
C HIS A 165 -4.01 16.03 -3.06
N ILE A 166 -2.90 15.32 -3.28
CA ILE A 166 -1.67 15.53 -2.50
C ILE A 166 -0.76 16.49 -3.26
N GLN A 167 -0.64 17.69 -2.72
CA GLN A 167 0.31 18.73 -3.08
C GLN A 167 1.75 18.20 -2.92
N LEU A 168 2.53 18.24 -3.99
CA LEU A 168 3.97 17.92 -3.95
C LEU A 168 4.71 19.08 -3.25
N VAL A 169 5.20 18.88 -2.03
CA VAL A 169 6.14 19.80 -1.40
C VAL A 169 7.55 19.36 -1.79
N VAL A 170 8.15 20.05 -2.75
CA VAL A 170 9.58 19.93 -3.06
C VAL A 170 10.34 20.65 -1.95
N GLN A 171 10.94 19.90 -1.01
CA GLN A 171 11.88 20.49 -0.07
C GLN A 171 13.22 20.68 -0.77
N HIS A 172 13.55 21.94 -1.07
CA HIS A 172 14.90 22.36 -1.42
C HIS A 172 15.73 22.44 -0.15
N ASP A 173 16.61 21.46 0.06
CA ASP A 173 17.65 21.53 1.08
C ASP A 173 18.77 22.45 0.58
N VAL A 174 18.78 23.69 1.05
CA VAL A 174 19.92 24.60 0.94
C VAL A 174 20.54 24.71 2.32
N SER A 175 21.67 24.05 2.53
CA SER A 175 22.52 24.27 3.69
C SER A 175 23.98 23.92 3.39
N MET A 176 24.72 24.90 2.84
CA MET A 176 26.16 25.03 3.08
C MET A 176 26.40 26.40 3.73
N THR A 177 26.34 26.42 5.06
CA THR A 177 26.83 27.53 5.87
C THR A 177 28.27 27.22 6.30
N CYS A 178 29.20 27.89 5.64
CA CYS A 178 30.61 27.93 6.01
C CYS A 178 30.79 28.63 7.37
N HIS A 179 31.35 27.90 8.34
CA HIS A 179 31.72 28.41 9.65
C HIS A 179 33.01 29.25 9.53
N ALA A 180 32.86 30.58 9.45
CA ALA A 180 33.96 31.52 9.61
C ALA A 180 34.12 31.88 11.09
N GLY A 181 34.99 31.15 11.80
CA GLY A 181 35.44 31.52 13.15
C GLY A 181 36.31 32.78 13.10
N ARG A 182 35.87 33.85 13.77
CA ARG A 182 36.71 35.02 14.11
C ARG A 182 36.66 35.25 15.62
N ARG A 183 37.76 35.87 16.09
CA ARG A 183 38.02 36.59 17.36
C ARG A 183 38.78 35.78 18.41
N ALA A 184 39.79 36.30 19.12
CA ALA A 184 40.43 37.61 19.09
C ALA A 184 41.74 37.62 19.92
N THR A 185 42.68 38.49 19.51
CA THR A 185 43.55 39.40 20.30
C THR A 185 44.33 38.95 21.56
N ALA A 186 45.66 39.11 21.43
CA ALA A 186 46.58 39.90 22.27
C ALA A 186 47.05 39.43 23.66
N GLY A 187 48.39 39.31 23.80
CA GLY A 187 49.15 39.97 24.89
C GLY A 187 50.20 39.15 25.68
N ARG A 188 51.47 39.60 25.62
CA ARG A 188 52.66 39.33 26.50
C ARG A 188 53.24 37.90 26.42
N LEU A 189 54.56 37.67 26.42
CA LEU A 189 55.73 38.37 26.97
C LEU A 189 56.87 38.46 25.95
#